data_AF-A0A3D4ZGJ7-F1
#
_entry.id   AF-A0A3D4ZGJ7-F1
#
_cell.length_a   1.000
_cell.length_b   1.000
_cell.length_c   1.000
_cell.angle_alpha   90.00
_cell.angle_beta   90.00
_cell.angle_gamma   90.00
#
_symmetry.space_group_name_H-M   'P 1'
#
loop_
_entity.id
_entity.type
_entity.pdbx_description
1 polymer ?
#
loop_
_entity_poly.entity_id
_entity_poly.type
_entity_poly.pdbx_seq_one_letter_code
_entity_poly.pdbx_strand_id
1 'polypeptide(L)'
;SILELHGKLKVGQGILDNPPSGVYTIADAATLVDNLMWLLAFTKSKKERKQLHFVALEESGNGNYRFTAVDDCFDALDTSLFTLLQLADALEAAGQKQLAKQVDKVYGSMLKLVE
;
A
#
# COMPACT_ATOMS: atom_id res chain seq x y z
N SER A 1 18.16 9.85 4.73
CA SER A 1 18.22 10.66 5.98
C SER A 1 16.81 10.87 6.52
N ILE A 2 16.57 11.00 7.84
CA ILE A 2 15.22 11.30 8.39
C ILE A 2 14.62 12.60 7.81
N LEU A 3 15.48 13.49 7.30
CA LEU A 3 15.12 14.70 6.56
C LEU A 3 14.39 14.42 5.24
N GLU A 4 14.64 13.28 4.59
CA GLU A 4 13.97 12.88 3.34
C GLU A 4 12.56 12.32 3.58
N LEU A 5 12.20 12.01 4.83
CA LEU A 5 10.88 11.50 5.22
C LEU A 5 9.90 12.62 5.62
N HIS A 6 10.36 13.88 5.68
CA HIS A 6 9.52 15.00 6.09
C HIS A 6 8.40 15.23 5.06
N GLY A 7 7.14 15.14 5.49
CA GLY A 7 5.96 15.19 4.61
C GLY A 7 5.53 13.86 4.00
N LYS A 8 6.37 12.81 4.09
CA LYS A 8 6.07 11.45 3.60
C LYS A 8 5.45 10.54 4.68
N LEU A 9 5.61 10.93 5.95
CA LEU A 9 5.13 10.17 7.10
C LEU A 9 3.68 10.50 7.47
N LYS A 10 2.82 9.48 7.54
CA LYS A 10 1.41 9.59 7.97
C LYS A 10 1.25 9.54 9.49
N VAL A 11 1.97 10.41 10.21
CA VAL A 11 2.01 10.40 11.70
C VAL A 11 0.60 10.54 12.33
N GLY A 12 -0.30 11.26 11.67
CA GLY A 12 -1.69 11.45 12.13
C GLY A 12 -2.58 10.19 12.10
N GLN A 13 -2.17 9.12 11.42
CA GLN A 13 -2.92 7.85 11.37
C GLN A 13 -2.62 6.93 12.56
N GLY A 14 -1.66 7.28 13.42
CA GLY A 14 -1.21 6.44 14.52
C GLY A 14 -0.36 5.26 14.08
N ILE A 15 -0.16 4.29 14.98
CA ILE A 15 0.60 3.07 14.73
C ILE A 15 -0.37 1.89 14.77
N LEU A 16 -0.51 1.19 13.65
CA LEU A 16 -1.31 -0.01 13.54
C LEU A 16 -0.65 -1.17 14.29
N ASP A 17 -1.45 -2.04 14.89
CA ASP A 17 -0.93 -3.28 15.49
C ASP A 17 -0.51 -4.30 14.43
N ASN A 18 -1.16 -4.28 13.26
CA ASN A 18 -0.85 -5.12 12.10
C ASN A 18 -1.29 -4.40 10.81
N PRO A 19 -0.68 -4.71 9.64
CA PRO A 19 -1.23 -4.28 8.35
C PRO A 19 -2.64 -4.85 8.14
N PRO A 20 -3.47 -4.25 7.26
CA PRO A 20 -4.75 -4.80 6.86
C PRO A 20 -4.62 -6.29 6.51
N SER A 21 -5.38 -7.12 7.21
CA SER A 21 -5.25 -8.58 7.08
C SER A 21 -6.07 -9.10 5.90
N GLY A 22 -5.67 -10.25 5.37
CA GLY A 22 -6.39 -10.93 4.29
C GLY A 22 -5.59 -10.99 2.99
N VAL A 23 -6.14 -11.75 2.05
CA VAL A 23 -5.72 -11.79 0.65
C VAL A 23 -6.91 -11.31 -0.16
N TYR A 24 -6.67 -10.36 -1.04
CA TYR A 24 -7.69 -9.69 -1.84
C TYR A 24 -7.51 -10.08 -3.30
N THR A 25 -8.61 -10.28 -4.00
CA THR A 25 -8.63 -10.45 -5.45
C THR A 25 -9.39 -9.29 -6.10
N ILE A 26 -9.48 -9.28 -7.42
CA ILE A 26 -10.34 -8.33 -8.15
C ILE A 26 -11.83 -8.49 -7.79
N ALA A 27 -12.25 -9.65 -7.27
CA ALA A 27 -13.59 -9.82 -6.73
C ALA A 27 -13.82 -8.99 -5.45
N ASP A 28 -12.74 -8.71 -4.70
CA ASP A 28 -12.75 -7.97 -3.43
C ASP A 28 -12.32 -6.51 -3.61
N ALA A 29 -12.30 -6.02 -4.85
CA ALA A 29 -11.64 -4.78 -5.24
C ALA A 29 -12.07 -3.55 -4.45
N ALA A 30 -13.35 -3.41 -4.08
CA ALA A 30 -13.80 -2.28 -3.27
C ALA A 30 -13.08 -2.24 -1.91
N THR A 31 -13.03 -3.36 -1.20
CA THR A 31 -12.35 -3.48 0.10
C THR A 31 -10.84 -3.33 -0.04
N LEU A 32 -10.26 -3.86 -1.13
CA LEU A 32 -8.84 -3.68 -1.44
C LEU A 32 -8.50 -2.20 -1.61
N VAL A 33 -9.29 -1.47 -2.41
CA VAL A 33 -9.07 -0.05 -2.71
C VAL A 33 -9.27 0.82 -1.47
N ASP A 34 -10.27 0.54 -0.65
CA ASP A 34 -10.49 1.25 0.61
C ASP A 34 -9.27 1.13 1.55
N ASN A 35 -8.63 -0.04 1.58
CA ASN A 35 -7.45 -0.27 2.41
C ASN A 35 -6.17 0.41 1.90
N LEU A 36 -6.12 0.92 0.67
CA LEU A 36 -4.95 1.63 0.14
C LEU A 36 -4.65 2.93 0.91
N MET A 37 -5.63 3.47 1.65
CA MET A 37 -5.41 4.62 2.53
C MET A 37 -4.32 4.37 3.60
N TRP A 38 -4.08 3.11 3.94
CA TRP A 38 -3.10 2.67 4.93
C TRP A 38 -1.67 2.53 4.38
N LEU A 39 -1.44 2.67 3.08
CA LEU A 39 -0.09 2.59 2.52
C LEU A 39 0.86 3.59 3.19
N LEU A 40 2.04 3.12 3.54
CA LEU A 40 3.07 3.82 4.32
C LEU A 40 2.64 4.27 5.73
N ALA A 41 1.50 3.81 6.24
CA ALA A 41 1.19 3.95 7.66
C ALA A 41 2.16 3.12 8.49
N PHE A 42 2.46 3.58 9.71
CA PHE A 42 3.26 2.80 10.64
C PHE A 42 2.48 1.58 11.13
N THR A 43 3.11 0.43 11.12
CA THR A 43 2.58 -0.81 11.70
C THR A 43 3.65 -1.50 12.54
N LYS A 44 3.23 -2.24 13.57
CA LYS A 44 4.13 -3.16 14.27
C LYS A 44 4.35 -4.41 13.41
N SER A 45 5.54 -5.00 13.53
CA SER A 45 5.81 -6.34 13.02
C SER A 45 5.32 -7.39 14.00
N LYS A 46 4.67 -8.45 13.49
CA LYS A 46 4.30 -9.62 14.30
C LYS A 46 5.52 -10.33 14.88
N LYS A 47 6.63 -10.34 14.14
CA LYS A 47 7.88 -11.00 14.54
C LYS A 47 8.71 -10.09 15.45
N GLU A 48 8.72 -8.79 15.15
CA GLU A 48 9.59 -7.82 15.82
C GLU A 48 8.78 -6.64 16.37
N ARG A 49 8.03 -6.88 17.44
CA ARG A 49 7.10 -5.88 18.03
C ARG A 49 7.78 -4.59 18.52
N LYS A 50 9.11 -4.59 18.65
CA LYS A 50 9.91 -3.42 19.07
C LYS A 50 10.29 -2.51 17.90
N GLN A 51 10.11 -2.98 16.66
CA GLN A 51 10.43 -2.23 15.45
C GLN A 51 9.15 -1.74 14.77
N LEU A 52 9.19 -0.51 14.27
CA LEU A 52 8.14 0.04 13.42
C LEU A 52 8.46 -0.29 11.97
N HIS A 53 7.43 -0.73 11.26
CA HIS A 53 7.45 -1.04 9.84
C HIS A 53 6.44 -0.13 9.14
N PHE A 54 6.48 -0.12 7.82
CA PHE A 54 5.54 0.54 6.94
C PHE A 54 4.60 -0.49 6.32
N VAL A 55 3.34 -0.11 6.17
CA VAL A 55 2.39 -0.91 5.39
C VAL A 55 2.71 -0.77 3.89
N ALA A 56 2.94 -1.89 3.22
CA ALA A 56 3.11 -1.97 1.78
C ALA A 56 2.01 -2.84 1.15
N LEU A 57 1.73 -2.63 -0.14
CA LEU A 57 0.91 -3.54 -0.94
C LEU A 57 1.82 -4.43 -1.78
N GLU A 58 1.57 -5.73 -1.74
CA GLU A 58 2.27 -6.73 -2.56
C GLU A 58 1.27 -7.56 -3.38
N GLU A 59 1.67 -7.93 -4.59
CA GLU A 59 1.06 -9.01 -5.36
C GLU A 59 1.81 -10.32 -5.05
N SER A 60 1.06 -11.35 -4.67
CA SER A 60 1.58 -12.65 -4.22
C SER A 60 1.43 -13.76 -5.26
N GLY A 61 1.27 -13.38 -6.54
CA GLY A 61 0.99 -14.25 -7.67
C GLY A 61 -0.50 -14.52 -7.89
N ASN A 62 -0.86 -14.71 -9.16
CA ASN A 62 -2.21 -15.05 -9.65
C ASN A 62 -3.29 -14.00 -9.33
N GLY A 63 -2.92 -12.71 -9.24
CA GLY A 63 -3.88 -11.63 -8.97
C GLY A 63 -4.31 -11.55 -7.50
N ASN A 64 -3.50 -12.11 -6.60
CA ASN A 64 -3.71 -12.05 -5.16
C ASN A 64 -2.91 -10.90 -4.56
N TYR A 65 -3.60 -9.94 -3.98
CA TYR A 65 -3.03 -8.77 -3.33
C TYR A 65 -3.08 -8.92 -1.82
N ARG A 66 -2.04 -8.44 -1.11
CA ARG A 66 -2.02 -8.43 0.36
C ARG A 66 -1.25 -7.23 0.87
N PHE A 67 -1.60 -6.79 2.08
CA PHE A 67 -0.83 -5.77 2.78
C PHE A 67 0.21 -6.41 3.71
N THR A 68 1.44 -5.93 3.65
CA THR A 68 2.57 -6.45 4.42
C THR A 68 3.23 -5.36 5.26
N ALA A 69 4.10 -5.78 6.18
CA ALA A 69 4.88 -4.90 7.04
C ALA A 69 6.34 -4.93 6.58
N VAL A 70 6.82 -3.84 5.98
CA VAL A 70 8.17 -3.68 5.43
C VAL A 70 8.97 -2.74 6.31
N ASP A 71 10.21 -3.08 6.65
CA ASP A 71 11.06 -2.31 7.57
C ASP A 71 11.67 -1.05 6.95
N ASP A 72 11.87 -1.03 5.63
CA ASP A 72 12.33 0.14 4.89
C ASP A 72 11.18 0.91 4.19
N CYS A 73 11.22 2.24 4.28
CA CYS A 73 10.18 3.10 3.72
C CYS A 73 10.24 3.18 2.18
N PHE A 74 11.44 3.19 1.60
CA PHE A 74 11.62 3.27 0.15
C PHE A 74 11.24 1.95 -0.50
N ASP A 75 11.64 0.82 0.10
CA ASP A 75 11.20 -0.50 -0.37
C ASP A 75 9.67 -0.65 -0.30
N ALA A 76 9.05 -0.18 0.79
CA ALA A 76 7.59 -0.16 0.92
C ALA A 76 6.92 0.71 -0.16
N LEU A 77 7.50 1.88 -0.47
CA LEU A 77 7.01 2.80 -1.49
C LEU A 77 7.14 2.21 -2.89
N ASP A 78 8.32 1.74 -3.27
CA ASP A 78 8.61 1.18 -4.60
C ASP A 78 7.77 -0.05 -4.88
N THR A 79 7.70 -0.98 -3.92
CA THR A 79 6.86 -2.19 -4.04
C THR A 79 5.40 -1.81 -4.22
N SER A 80 4.90 -0.87 -3.41
CA SER A 80 3.50 -0.43 -3.50
C SER A 80 3.22 0.29 -4.83
N LEU A 81 4.11 1.15 -5.32
CA LEU A 81 3.96 1.84 -6.61
C LEU A 81 3.88 0.84 -7.76
N PHE A 82 4.77 -0.14 -7.78
CA PHE A 82 4.76 -1.19 -8.78
C PHE A 82 3.44 -2.00 -8.74
N THR A 83 3.01 -2.42 -7.56
CA THR A 83 1.76 -3.19 -7.41
C THR A 83 0.51 -2.37 -7.69
N LEU A 84 0.50 -1.07 -7.40
CA LEU A 84 -0.62 -0.16 -7.73
C LEU A 84 -0.83 -0.06 -9.25
N LEU A 85 0.24 0.00 -10.05
CA LEU A 85 0.12 -0.03 -11.52
C LEU A 85 -0.53 -1.34 -12.00
N GLN A 86 -0.04 -2.47 -11.50
CA GLN A 86 -0.63 -3.78 -11.83
C GLN A 86 -2.09 -3.89 -11.42
N LEU A 87 -2.45 -3.34 -10.25
CA LEU A 87 -3.82 -3.34 -9.76
C LEU A 87 -4.72 -2.45 -10.63
N ALA A 88 -4.26 -1.26 -11.03
CA ALA A 88 -5.01 -0.38 -11.92
C ALA A 88 -5.31 -1.08 -13.26
N ASP A 89 -4.30 -1.67 -13.90
CA ASP A 89 -4.45 -2.42 -15.15
C ASP A 89 -5.44 -3.60 -15.00
N ALA A 90 -5.34 -4.35 -13.91
CA ALA A 90 -6.23 -5.48 -13.63
C ALA A 90 -7.69 -5.04 -13.40
N LEU A 91 -7.90 -3.90 -12.72
CA LEU A 91 -9.23 -3.32 -12.52
C LEU A 91 -9.83 -2.81 -13.83
N GLU A 92 -9.02 -2.18 -14.70
CA GLU A 92 -9.46 -1.76 -16.03
C GLU A 92 -9.86 -2.95 -16.90
N ALA A 93 -9.03 -3.99 -16.93
CA ALA A 93 -9.30 -5.23 -17.67
C ALA A 93 -10.59 -5.93 -17.19
N ALA A 94 -10.89 -5.83 -15.90
CA ALA A 94 -12.13 -6.35 -15.30
C ALA A 94 -13.34 -5.40 -15.45
N GLY A 95 -13.20 -4.26 -16.11
CA GLY A 95 -14.27 -3.28 -16.32
C GLY A 95 -14.58 -2.38 -15.11
N GLN A 96 -13.79 -2.45 -14.03
CA GLN A 96 -13.96 -1.68 -12.81
C GLN A 96 -13.31 -0.28 -12.89
N LYS A 97 -13.67 0.48 -13.92
CA LYS A 97 -13.03 1.77 -14.28
C LYS A 97 -13.03 2.82 -13.16
N GLN A 98 -14.05 2.83 -12.30
CA GLN A 98 -14.11 3.79 -11.19
C GLN A 98 -13.06 3.48 -10.12
N LEU A 99 -12.85 2.19 -9.83
CA LEU A 99 -11.86 1.74 -8.86
C LEU A 99 -10.44 1.89 -9.41
N ALA A 100 -10.21 1.59 -10.70
CA ALA A 100 -8.93 1.87 -11.37
C ALA A 100 -8.52 3.34 -11.21
N LYS A 101 -9.43 4.29 -11.48
CA LYS A 101 -9.18 5.73 -11.27
C LYS A 101 -8.88 6.11 -9.82
N GLN A 102 -9.40 5.37 -8.84
CA GLN A 102 -9.07 5.61 -7.43
C GLN A 102 -7.65 5.12 -7.13
N VAL A 103 -7.28 3.95 -7.66
CA VAL A 103 -5.91 3.42 -7.59
C VAL A 103 -4.92 4.39 -8.23
N ASP A 104 -5.21 4.94 -9.41
CA ASP A 104 -4.37 5.94 -10.09
C ASP A 104 -4.13 7.19 -9.25
N LYS A 105 -5.16 7.65 -8.52
CA LYS A 105 -5.02 8.80 -7.62
C LYS A 105 -4.07 8.48 -6.46
N VAL A 106 -4.19 7.29 -5.87
CA VAL A 106 -3.28 6.83 -4.81
C VAL A 106 -1.86 6.73 -5.35
N TYR A 107 -1.69 6.12 -6.53
CA TYR A 107 -0.40 6.04 -7.23
C TYR A 107 0.22 7.43 -7.43
N GLY A 108 -0.52 8.37 -8.01
CA GLY A 108 -0.02 9.73 -8.24
C GLY A 108 0.31 10.47 -6.95
N SER A 109 -0.41 10.22 -5.85
CA SER A 109 -0.06 10.75 -4.53
C SER A 109 1.22 10.15 -3.98
N MET A 110 1.44 8.84 -4.16
CA MET A 110 2.65 8.15 -3.70
C MET A 110 3.87 8.51 -4.55
N LEU A 111 3.71 8.69 -5.86
CA LEU A 111 4.81 9.05 -6.77
C LEU A 111 5.45 10.39 -6.40
N LYS A 112 4.65 11.36 -5.93
CA LYS A 112 5.16 12.64 -5.41
C LYS A 112 6.01 12.51 -4.14
N LEU A 113 6.00 11.34 -3.50
CA LEU A 113 6.87 11.04 -2.36
C LEU A 113 8.21 10.45 -2.81
N VAL A 114 8.39 10.13 -4.09
CA VAL A 114 9.68 9.74 -4.67
C VAL A 114 10.49 10.98 -5.07
N GLU A 115 9.79 12.01 -5.56
CA GLU A 115 10.33 13.34 -5.88
C GLU A 115 10.82 14.11 -4.63
#